data_AF-A0A4R2S4G3-F1
#
_entry.id   AF-A0A4R2S4G3-F1
#
_cell.length_a   1.000
_cell.length_b   1.000
_cell.length_c   1.000
_cell.angle_alpha   90.00
_cell.angle_beta   90.00
_cell.angle_gamma   90.00
#
_symmetry.space_group_name_H-M   'P 1'
#
loop_
_entity.id
_entity.type
_entity.pdbx_description
1 polymer ?
#
loop_
_entity_poly.entity_id
_entity_poly.type
_entity_poly.pdbx_seq_one_letter_code
_entity_poly.pdbx_strand_id
1 'polypeptide(L)'
;MGRRRNDRHEWADEPDRLLFHERALDVWAKLDWETNEFKGRISSAPPIDIDGCVYLLQSACISAVAVIDWLRHDLQQAAGGAGTVLDEGSFRLEVDVWLPDLSLARAIANTFKHREYRDEGWGAAEARLITLFEPEQHARLDATHGTDRFSEAFAEEAAEATFMIAFGRKEDRREVNAIDFMQQLSAGALRLLDANPPDDDRLFKPPADSSARRGNPR
;
A
#
# COMPACT_ATOMS: atom_id res chain seq x y z
N MET A 1 -14.49 20.48 -24.20
CA MET A 1 -15.42 20.29 -23.06
C MET A 1 -16.22 19.02 -23.32
N GLY A 2 -16.31 18.00 -22.48
CA GLY A 2 -15.60 17.63 -21.26
C GLY A 2 -15.86 16.14 -21.05
N ARG A 3 -14.86 15.37 -20.64
CA ARG A 3 -15.07 14.02 -20.10
C ARG A 3 -15.09 14.14 -18.58
N ARG A 4 -16.28 14.04 -17.99
CA ARG A 4 -16.50 13.88 -16.55
C ARG A 4 -16.64 12.39 -16.25
N ARG A 5 -15.85 11.91 -15.28
CA ARG A 5 -16.10 10.90 -14.22
C ARG A 5 -16.92 9.62 -14.53
N ASN A 6 -16.39 8.51 -14.01
CA ASN A 6 -17.03 7.24 -13.61
C ASN A 6 -17.06 6.08 -14.62
N ASP A 7 -15.89 5.50 -14.90
CA ASP A 7 -15.85 4.07 -15.25
C ASP A 7 -15.38 3.32 -14.00
N ARG A 8 -16.33 3.03 -13.08
CA ARG A 8 -16.13 1.99 -12.07
C ARG A 8 -16.12 0.66 -12.83
N HIS A 9 -15.11 -0.18 -12.57
CA HIS A 9 -14.98 -1.50 -13.19
C HIS A 9 -16.25 -2.34 -12.96
N GLU A 10 -16.62 -3.17 -13.93
CA GLU A 10 -17.86 -3.98 -13.93
C GLU A 10 -18.04 -4.90 -12.71
N TRP A 11 -16.98 -5.13 -11.93
CA TRP A 11 -16.99 -5.98 -10.73
C TRP A 11 -17.12 -5.22 -9.42
N ALA A 12 -17.21 -3.88 -9.46
CA ALA A 12 -17.35 -3.05 -8.25
C ALA A 12 -18.67 -3.29 -7.49
N ASP A 13 -19.65 -3.94 -8.11
CA ASP A 13 -21.01 -4.14 -7.59
C ASP A 13 -21.33 -5.59 -7.17
N GLU A 14 -20.36 -6.53 -7.20
CA GLU A 14 -20.58 -7.96 -6.84
C GLU A 14 -19.63 -8.45 -5.72
N PRO A 15 -19.89 -8.13 -4.44
CA PRO A 15 -19.04 -8.50 -3.31
C PRO A 15 -19.09 -9.99 -2.89
N ASP A 16 -20.04 -10.78 -3.44
CA ASP A 16 -20.31 -12.17 -3.03
C ASP A 16 -19.47 -13.24 -3.76
N ARG A 17 -18.61 -12.84 -4.70
CA ARG A 17 -17.60 -13.75 -5.26
C ARG A 17 -16.36 -13.68 -4.39
N LEU A 18 -16.06 -14.76 -3.68
CA LEU A 18 -14.69 -15.06 -3.22
C LEU A 18 -13.76 -14.79 -4.41
N LEU A 19 -13.05 -13.66 -4.38
CA LEU A 19 -12.34 -13.10 -5.51
C LEU A 19 -11.25 -14.09 -5.96
N PHE A 20 -11.49 -14.78 -7.06
CA PHE A 20 -10.43 -15.42 -7.82
C PHE A 20 -9.64 -14.28 -8.48
N HIS A 21 -8.48 -13.97 -7.92
CA HIS A 21 -7.50 -13.15 -8.61
C HIS A 21 -6.78 -14.06 -9.59
N GLU A 22 -6.96 -13.85 -10.89
CA GLU A 22 -6.30 -14.67 -11.92
C GLU A 22 -5.01 -14.01 -12.40
N ARG A 23 -4.92 -12.68 -12.25
CA ARG A 23 -3.78 -11.87 -12.71
C ARG A 23 -3.44 -10.78 -11.71
N ALA A 24 -2.22 -10.25 -11.81
CA ALA A 24 -1.76 -9.14 -10.97
C ALA A 24 -2.66 -7.88 -11.07
N LEU A 25 -3.26 -7.63 -12.25
CA LEU A 25 -4.19 -6.51 -12.46
C LEU A 25 -5.48 -6.63 -11.62
N ASP A 26 -5.98 -7.83 -11.36
CA ASP A 26 -7.20 -8.03 -10.57
C ASP A 26 -6.94 -7.69 -9.09
N VAL A 27 -5.72 -7.99 -8.62
CA VAL A 27 -5.26 -7.61 -7.27
C VAL A 27 -5.03 -6.11 -7.19
N TRP A 28 -4.50 -5.48 -8.25
CA TRP A 28 -4.36 -4.03 -8.30
C TRP A 28 -5.71 -3.31 -8.25
N ALA A 29 -6.73 -3.80 -8.96
CA ALA A 29 -8.07 -3.21 -8.90
C ALA A 29 -8.64 -3.20 -7.47
N LYS A 30 -8.37 -4.27 -6.69
CA LYS A 30 -8.69 -4.32 -5.25
C LYS A 30 -7.90 -3.28 -4.45
N LEU A 31 -6.58 -3.18 -4.65
CA LEU A 31 -5.74 -2.17 -4.00
C LEU A 31 -6.25 -0.74 -4.27
N ASP A 32 -6.63 -0.45 -5.52
CA ASP A 32 -7.14 0.86 -5.89
C ASP A 32 -8.50 1.15 -5.23
N TRP A 33 -9.40 0.16 -5.19
CA TRP A 33 -10.66 0.29 -4.46
C TRP A 33 -10.42 0.57 -2.97
N GLU A 34 -9.54 -0.19 -2.31
CA GLU A 34 -9.22 -0.02 -0.88
C GLU A 34 -8.63 1.37 -0.59
N THR A 35 -7.78 1.86 -1.49
CA THR A 35 -7.19 3.19 -1.42
C THR A 35 -8.25 4.29 -1.52
N ASN A 36 -9.19 4.14 -2.45
CA ASN A 36 -10.28 5.09 -2.63
C ASN A 36 -11.28 5.07 -1.47
N GLU A 37 -11.63 3.88 -0.97
CA GLU A 37 -12.50 3.74 0.20
C GLU A 37 -11.85 4.32 1.46
N PHE A 38 -10.56 4.05 1.69
CA PHE A 38 -9.83 4.63 2.82
C PHE A 38 -9.87 6.15 2.78
N LYS A 39 -9.54 6.73 1.62
CA LYS A 39 -9.60 8.18 1.42
C LYS A 39 -10.99 8.74 1.68
N GLY A 40 -12.03 8.04 1.20
CA GLY A 40 -13.42 8.41 1.43
C GLY A 40 -13.80 8.42 2.91
N ARG A 41 -13.41 7.38 3.67
CA ARG A 41 -13.71 7.26 5.10
C ARG A 41 -12.95 8.28 5.95
N ILE A 42 -11.65 8.42 5.75
CA ILE A 42 -10.85 9.35 6.57
C ILE A 42 -11.19 10.82 6.29
N SER A 43 -11.79 11.11 5.13
CA SER A 43 -12.26 12.45 4.76
C SER A 43 -13.76 12.68 5.06
N SER A 44 -14.44 11.74 5.73
CA SER A 44 -15.86 11.88 6.06
C SER A 44 -16.08 12.90 7.19
N ALA A 45 -17.33 13.35 7.34
CA ALA A 45 -17.70 14.13 8.51
C ALA A 45 -17.48 13.30 9.80
N PRO A 46 -17.02 13.92 10.89
CA PRO A 46 -16.94 13.27 12.20
C PRO A 46 -18.31 12.75 12.69
N PRO A 47 -18.34 11.68 13.51
CA PRO A 47 -17.17 10.91 13.99
C PRO A 47 -16.63 9.97 12.91
N ILE A 48 -15.30 9.91 12.77
CA ILE A 48 -14.62 9.06 11.77
C ILE A 48 -14.55 7.62 12.29
N ASP A 49 -14.88 6.66 11.43
CA ASP A 49 -14.68 5.22 11.67
C ASP A 49 -13.19 4.85 11.60
N ILE A 50 -12.46 5.09 12.70
CA ILE A 50 -11.02 4.83 12.80
C ILE A 50 -10.70 3.35 12.60
N ASP A 51 -11.47 2.46 13.22
CA ASP A 51 -11.25 1.01 13.10
C ASP A 51 -11.38 0.57 11.63
N GLY A 52 -12.42 1.03 10.93
CA GLY A 52 -12.58 0.76 9.50
C GLY A 52 -11.46 1.36 8.64
N CYS A 53 -10.98 2.56 8.96
CA CYS A 53 -9.81 3.15 8.29
C CYS A 53 -8.57 2.28 8.48
N VAL A 54 -8.32 1.82 9.71
CA VAL A 54 -7.20 0.96 10.06
C VAL A 54 -7.29 -0.39 9.33
N TYR A 55 -8.46 -1.02 9.26
CA TYR A 55 -8.66 -2.24 8.47
C TYR A 55 -8.43 -2.05 6.97
N LEU A 56 -8.92 -0.94 6.38
CA LEU A 56 -8.70 -0.65 4.95
C LEU A 56 -7.22 -0.42 4.64
N LEU A 57 -6.51 0.33 5.48
CA LEU A 57 -5.07 0.54 5.35
C LEU A 57 -4.31 -0.78 5.36
N GLN A 58 -4.66 -1.69 6.26
CA GLN A 58 -4.05 -3.03 6.33
C GLN A 58 -4.33 -3.83 5.08
N SER A 59 -5.59 -3.85 4.63
CA SER A 59 -6.01 -4.60 3.47
C SER A 59 -5.29 -4.12 2.22
N ALA A 60 -5.14 -2.79 2.05
CA ALA A 60 -4.33 -2.21 0.99
C ALA A 60 -2.86 -2.61 1.06
N CYS A 61 -2.25 -2.65 2.25
CA CYS A 61 -0.88 -3.12 2.40
C CYS A 61 -0.72 -4.58 1.96
N ILE A 62 -1.69 -5.44 2.31
CA ILE A 62 -1.72 -6.83 1.87
C ILE A 62 -1.87 -6.93 0.36
N SER A 63 -2.80 -6.17 -0.23
CA SER A 63 -3.03 -6.14 -1.68
C SER A 63 -1.79 -5.66 -2.43
N ALA A 64 -1.11 -4.61 -1.94
CA ALA A 64 0.11 -4.10 -2.55
C ALA A 64 1.22 -5.16 -2.58
N VAL A 65 1.42 -5.90 -1.50
CA VAL A 65 2.38 -7.02 -1.49
C VAL A 65 1.94 -8.13 -2.46
N ALA A 66 0.64 -8.46 -2.46
CA ALA A 66 0.10 -9.48 -3.34
C ALA A 66 0.24 -9.12 -4.82
N VAL A 67 0.07 -7.86 -5.24
CA VAL A 67 0.29 -7.43 -6.64
C VAL A 67 1.70 -7.82 -7.11
N ILE A 68 2.71 -7.64 -6.25
CA ILE A 68 4.11 -7.97 -6.59
C ILE A 68 4.31 -9.47 -6.71
N ASP A 69 3.73 -10.24 -5.80
CA ASP A 69 3.83 -11.70 -5.82
C ASP A 69 3.16 -12.28 -7.08
N TRP A 70 2.00 -11.74 -7.45
CA TRP A 70 1.28 -12.11 -8.68
C TRP A 70 2.02 -11.68 -9.94
N LEU A 71 2.53 -10.44 -10.01
CA LEU A 71 3.33 -9.99 -11.14
C LEU A 71 4.58 -10.86 -11.33
N ARG A 72 5.27 -11.18 -10.23
CA ARG A 72 6.42 -12.08 -10.26
C ARG A 72 6.05 -13.46 -10.79
N HIS A 73 4.91 -14.00 -10.36
CA HIS A 73 4.40 -15.28 -10.87
C HIS A 73 4.14 -15.21 -12.38
N ASP A 74 3.43 -14.18 -12.85
CA ASP A 74 3.09 -13.98 -14.26
C ASP A 74 4.36 -13.88 -15.12
N LEU A 75 5.36 -13.11 -14.68
CA LEU A 75 6.65 -12.97 -15.35
C LEU A 75 7.46 -14.28 -15.35
N GLN A 76 7.42 -15.06 -14.28
CA GLN A 76 8.10 -16.36 -14.22
C GLN A 76 7.46 -17.38 -15.18
N GLN A 77 6.13 -17.38 -15.31
CA GLN A 77 5.44 -18.22 -16.28
C GLN A 77 5.81 -17.83 -17.72
N ALA A 78 5.84 -16.53 -18.02
CA ALA A 78 6.24 -16.03 -19.33
C ALA A 78 7.68 -16.41 -19.67
N ALA A 79 8.62 -16.22 -18.74
CA ALA A 79 10.02 -16.62 -18.90
C ALA A 79 10.17 -18.13 -19.17
N GLY A 80 9.45 -18.96 -18.42
CA GLY A 80 9.42 -20.41 -18.62
C GLY A 80 8.92 -20.81 -20.02
N GLY A 81 7.90 -20.13 -20.53
CA GLY A 81 7.40 -20.33 -21.90
C GLY A 81 8.40 -19.92 -22.99
N ALA A 82 9.24 -18.92 -22.73
CA ALA A 82 10.27 -18.43 -23.64
C ALA A 82 11.63 -19.14 -23.50
N GLY A 83 11.79 -20.05 -22.53
CA GLY A 83 13.06 -20.72 -22.25
C GLY A 83 14.11 -19.81 -21.59
N THR A 84 13.66 -18.72 -20.97
CA THR A 84 14.47 -17.78 -20.19
C THR A 84 14.14 -17.90 -18.70
N VAL A 85 14.82 -17.13 -17.86
CA VAL A 85 14.50 -17.01 -16.42
C VAL A 85 14.37 -15.55 -16.03
N LEU A 86 13.50 -15.26 -15.07
CA LEU A 86 13.37 -13.93 -14.49
C LEU A 86 14.68 -13.50 -13.82
N ASP A 87 15.16 -12.31 -14.17
CA ASP A 87 16.25 -11.66 -13.47
C ASP A 87 15.76 -10.96 -12.19
N GLU A 88 15.75 -11.71 -11.09
CA GLU A 88 15.29 -11.25 -9.77
C GLU A 88 15.94 -9.94 -9.30
N GLY A 89 17.19 -9.67 -9.70
CA GLY A 89 17.88 -8.41 -9.37
C GLY A 89 17.24 -7.21 -10.07
N SER A 90 17.04 -7.32 -11.39
CA SER A 90 16.38 -6.30 -12.20
C SER A 90 14.91 -6.10 -11.79
N PHE A 91 14.19 -7.19 -11.53
CA PHE A 91 12.80 -7.12 -11.03
C PHE A 91 12.71 -6.39 -9.70
N ARG A 92 13.60 -6.69 -8.74
CA ARG A 92 13.63 -5.99 -7.46
C ARG A 92 13.91 -4.50 -7.62
N LEU A 93 14.81 -4.11 -8.53
CA LEU A 93 15.08 -2.69 -8.80
C LEU A 93 13.85 -1.96 -9.34
N GLU A 94 13.07 -2.59 -10.23
CA GLU A 94 11.80 -2.03 -10.69
C GLU A 94 10.81 -1.83 -9.54
N VAL A 95 10.68 -2.83 -8.68
CA VAL A 95 9.83 -2.73 -7.48
C VAL A 95 10.27 -1.56 -6.59
N ASP A 96 11.57 -1.43 -6.32
CA ASP A 96 12.09 -0.36 -5.46
C ASP A 96 11.91 1.05 -6.09
N VAL A 97 11.95 1.16 -7.42
CA VAL A 97 11.70 2.42 -8.15
C VAL A 97 10.24 2.86 -8.06
N TRP A 98 9.31 1.93 -8.29
CA TRP A 98 7.89 2.25 -8.37
C TRP A 98 7.17 2.21 -7.02
N LEU A 99 7.70 1.46 -6.06
CA LEU A 99 7.12 1.25 -4.73
C LEU A 99 8.17 1.39 -3.62
N PRO A 100 8.74 2.60 -3.43
CA PRO A 100 9.84 2.83 -2.47
C PRO A 100 9.46 2.51 -1.02
N ASP A 101 8.18 2.64 -0.67
CA ASP A 101 7.67 2.37 0.67
C ASP A 101 7.01 0.97 0.80
N LEU A 102 7.25 0.05 -0.14
CA LEU A 102 6.74 -1.34 -0.08
C LEU A 102 7.20 -2.08 1.19
N SER A 103 8.38 -1.74 1.71
CA SER A 103 8.90 -2.29 2.96
C SER A 103 8.01 -1.95 4.17
N LEU A 104 7.38 -0.77 4.20
CA LEU A 104 6.35 -0.44 5.20
C LEU A 104 5.12 -1.31 5.02
N ALA A 105 4.63 -1.41 3.78
CA ALA A 105 3.44 -2.19 3.47
C ALA A 105 3.61 -3.66 3.91
N ARG A 106 4.80 -4.24 3.69
CA ARG A 106 5.16 -5.58 4.17
C ARG A 106 5.16 -5.68 5.69
N ALA A 107 5.75 -4.70 6.39
CA ALA A 107 5.76 -4.67 7.85
C ALA A 107 4.34 -4.62 8.44
N ILE A 108 3.47 -3.77 7.87
CA ILE A 108 2.06 -3.70 8.25
C ILE A 108 1.37 -5.03 7.98
N ALA A 109 1.44 -5.54 6.74
CA ALA A 109 0.79 -6.78 6.33
C ALA A 109 1.19 -8.00 7.20
N ASN A 110 2.46 -8.08 7.62
CA ASN A 110 2.97 -9.19 8.41
C ASN A 110 2.67 -9.06 9.91
N THR A 111 2.56 -7.84 10.45
CA THR A 111 2.12 -7.62 11.84
C THR A 111 0.73 -8.23 12.09
N PHE A 112 -0.14 -8.23 11.08
CA PHE A 112 -1.45 -8.88 11.16
C PHE A 112 -1.38 -10.41 11.10
N LYS A 113 -0.42 -10.94 10.34
CA LYS A 113 -0.28 -12.39 10.15
C LYS A 113 0.34 -13.08 11.36
N HIS A 114 1.27 -12.42 12.07
CA HIS A 114 1.87 -12.98 13.26
C HIS A 114 1.96 -11.95 14.38
N ARG A 115 1.30 -12.25 15.50
CA ARG A 115 1.33 -11.44 16.74
C ARG A 115 2.75 -11.11 17.21
N GLU A 116 3.73 -11.95 16.90
CA GLU A 116 5.13 -11.83 17.31
C GLU A 116 6.05 -11.31 16.20
N TYR A 117 5.53 -10.99 15.01
CA TYR A 117 6.35 -10.47 13.92
C TYR A 117 6.93 -9.10 14.29
N ARG A 118 8.26 -9.05 14.44
CA ARG A 118 9.05 -7.83 14.57
C ARG A 118 10.11 -7.88 13.49
N ASP A 119 9.78 -7.37 12.32
CA ASP A 119 10.76 -7.23 11.25
C ASP A 119 11.42 -5.84 11.32
N GLU A 120 12.71 -5.82 10.97
CA GLU A 120 13.56 -4.64 10.90
C GLU A 120 13.28 -3.81 9.63
N GLY A 121 12.46 -4.33 8.69
CA GLY A 121 12.27 -3.78 7.35
C GLY A 121 11.85 -2.31 7.26
N TRP A 122 11.22 -1.75 8.30
CA TRP A 122 10.96 -0.30 8.39
C TRP A 122 11.50 0.36 9.68
N GLY A 123 12.40 -0.32 10.39
CA GLY A 123 13.01 0.14 11.65
C GLY A 123 12.03 0.24 12.82
N ALA A 124 12.37 1.04 13.84
CA ALA A 124 11.51 1.38 14.97
C ALA A 124 10.41 2.40 14.58
N ALA A 125 9.67 2.11 13.50
CA ALA A 125 8.56 2.93 13.04
C ALA A 125 7.32 2.72 13.90
N GLU A 126 6.53 3.78 14.05
CA GLU A 126 5.24 3.74 14.74
C GLU A 126 4.15 4.40 13.89
N ALA A 127 2.97 3.79 13.90
CA ALA A 127 1.76 4.42 13.40
C ALA A 127 1.18 5.30 14.51
N ARG A 128 0.86 6.55 14.16
CA ARG A 128 0.28 7.53 15.08
C ARG A 128 -1.09 7.95 14.57
N LEU A 129 -2.06 7.99 15.47
CA LEU A 129 -3.32 8.67 15.24
C LEU A 129 -3.15 10.12 15.70
N ILE A 130 -3.30 11.06 14.79
CA ILE A 130 -3.14 12.49 15.03
C ILE A 130 -4.52 13.13 14.96
N THR A 131 -4.99 13.67 16.08
CA THR A 131 -6.21 14.47 16.15
C THR A 131 -5.96 15.83 15.52
N LEU A 132 -6.86 16.25 14.63
CA LEU A 132 -6.82 17.52 13.93
C LEU A 132 -7.96 18.39 14.44
N PHE A 133 -7.61 19.41 15.22
CA PHE A 133 -8.56 20.36 15.78
C PHE A 133 -8.70 21.58 14.87
N GLU A 134 -9.94 22.02 14.68
CA GLU A 134 -10.21 23.29 14.04
C GLU A 134 -9.75 24.47 14.93
N PRO A 135 -9.49 25.67 14.36
CA PRO A 135 -9.01 26.82 15.13
C PRO A 135 -9.89 27.18 16.33
N GLU A 136 -11.21 27.01 16.21
CA GLU A 136 -12.15 27.27 17.30
C GLU A 136 -12.04 26.25 18.44
N GLN A 137 -11.78 24.98 18.11
CA GLN A 137 -11.55 23.92 19.08
C GLN A 137 -10.23 24.17 19.82
N HIS A 138 -9.17 24.54 19.07
CA HIS A 138 -7.90 24.97 19.66
C HIS A 138 -8.08 26.12 20.66
N ALA A 139 -8.84 27.16 20.31
CA ALA A 139 -9.09 28.28 21.22
C ALA A 139 -9.79 27.85 22.52
N ARG A 140 -10.71 26.87 22.46
CA ARG A 140 -11.39 26.31 23.64
C ARG A 140 -10.47 25.43 24.49
N LEU A 141 -9.63 24.61 23.85
CA LEU A 141 -8.62 23.80 24.53
C LEU A 141 -7.58 24.66 25.22
N ASP A 142 -7.11 25.72 24.57
CA ASP A 142 -6.15 26.67 25.15
C ASP A 142 -6.73 27.41 26.36
N ALA A 143 -8.01 27.77 26.32
CA ALA A 143 -8.70 28.42 27.44
C ALA A 143 -8.86 27.52 28.67
N THR A 144 -8.86 26.20 28.49
CA THR A 144 -8.98 25.21 29.57
C THR A 144 -7.64 24.60 29.97
N HIS A 145 -6.56 24.91 29.24
CA HIS A 145 -5.24 24.36 29.46
C HIS A 145 -4.70 24.69 30.86
N GLY A 146 -4.19 23.67 31.56
CA GLY A 146 -3.69 23.81 32.94
C GLY A 146 -4.78 23.92 34.02
N THR A 147 -6.05 23.73 33.66
CA THR A 147 -7.16 23.63 34.61
C THR A 147 -7.63 22.19 34.79
N ASP A 148 -8.35 21.90 35.86
CA ASP A 148 -8.94 20.57 36.11
C ASP A 148 -9.96 20.14 35.04
N ARG A 149 -10.44 21.08 34.21
CA ARG A 149 -11.42 20.84 33.13
C ARG A 149 -10.80 20.44 31.80
N PHE A 150 -9.47 20.55 31.66
CA PHE A 150 -8.82 20.29 30.37
C PHE A 150 -9.10 18.89 29.82
N SER A 151 -9.08 17.87 30.69
CA SER A 151 -9.27 16.48 30.25
C SER A 151 -10.69 16.23 29.71
N GLU A 152 -11.70 16.85 30.31
CA GLU A 152 -13.10 16.76 29.88
C GLU A 152 -13.30 17.52 28.57
N ALA A 153 -12.82 18.77 28.49
CA ALA A 153 -12.85 19.57 27.27
C ALA A 153 -12.12 18.88 26.10
N PHE A 154 -10.95 18.27 26.35
CA PHE A 154 -10.24 17.52 25.33
C PHE A 154 -11.03 16.33 24.80
N ALA A 155 -11.69 15.57 25.68
CA ALA A 155 -12.50 14.43 25.27
C ALA A 155 -13.71 14.84 24.41
N GLU A 156 -14.37 15.95 24.77
CA GLU A 156 -15.48 16.52 23.99
C GLU A 156 -15.02 16.99 22.61
N GLU A 157 -13.93 17.77 22.54
CA GLU A 157 -13.43 18.26 21.25
C GLU A 157 -12.89 17.12 20.38
N ALA A 158 -12.23 16.12 20.98
CA ALA A 158 -11.70 14.97 20.25
C ALA A 158 -12.81 14.08 19.68
N ALA A 159 -14.01 14.06 20.28
CA ALA A 159 -15.15 13.31 19.76
C ALA A 159 -15.69 13.89 18.44
N GLU A 160 -15.51 15.18 18.22
CA GLU A 160 -15.94 15.90 17.02
C GLU A 160 -14.78 16.24 16.06
N ALA A 161 -13.55 15.95 16.46
CA ALA A 161 -12.36 16.24 15.66
C ALA A 161 -12.23 15.32 14.44
N THR A 162 -11.51 15.82 13.44
CA THR A 162 -11.01 14.96 12.35
C THR A 162 -9.70 14.30 12.77
N PHE A 163 -9.27 13.28 12.03
CA PHE A 163 -8.08 12.52 12.35
C PHE A 163 -7.24 12.24 11.10
N MET A 164 -5.95 12.08 11.33
CA MET A 164 -4.98 11.61 10.35
C MET A 164 -4.22 10.42 10.92
N ILE A 165 -3.92 9.45 10.06
CA ILE A 165 -2.97 8.38 10.37
C ILE A 165 -1.65 8.76 9.70
N ALA A 166 -0.57 8.77 10.49
CA ALA A 166 0.76 9.03 10.01
C ALA A 166 1.74 7.96 10.48
N PHE A 167 2.76 7.69 9.68
CA PHE A 167 3.87 6.81 10.02
C PHE A 167 5.12 7.64 10.27
N GLY A 168 5.74 7.43 11.42
CA GLY A 168 7.00 8.07 11.78
C GLY A 168 8.05 7.05 12.16
N ARG A 169 9.30 7.26 11.77
CA ARG A 169 10.45 6.52 12.29
C ARG A 169 11.09 7.33 13.40
N LYS A 170 11.44 6.71 14.54
CA LYS A 170 12.09 7.44 15.65
C LYS A 170 13.38 8.17 15.26
N GLU A 171 14.08 7.67 14.25
CA GLU A 171 15.39 8.18 13.82
C GLU A 171 15.32 9.11 12.59
N ASP A 172 14.16 9.21 11.93
CA ASP A 172 13.96 10.07 10.76
C ASP A 172 12.88 11.10 11.05
N ARG A 173 13.08 12.37 10.63
CA ARG A 173 12.04 13.41 10.73
C ARG A 173 10.96 13.24 9.67
N ARG A 174 11.09 12.24 8.79
CA ARG A 174 10.09 11.90 7.76
C ARG A 174 8.84 11.32 8.41
N GLU A 175 7.77 12.11 8.36
CA GLU A 175 6.41 11.68 8.64
C GLU A 175 5.71 11.38 7.31
N VAL A 176 5.11 10.19 7.19
CA VAL A 176 4.39 9.77 5.98
C VAL A 176 2.90 9.73 6.29
N ASN A 177 2.11 10.55 5.60
CA ASN A 177 0.65 10.55 5.69
C ASN A 177 0.09 9.24 5.07
N ALA A 178 -0.84 8.58 5.76
CA ALA A 178 -1.42 7.31 5.30
C ALA A 178 -2.20 7.43 3.98
N ILE A 179 -2.84 8.57 3.71
CA ILE A 179 -3.51 8.83 2.43
C ILE A 179 -2.48 8.83 1.30
N ASP A 180 -1.42 9.63 1.45
CA ASP A 180 -0.37 9.73 0.44
C ASP A 180 0.33 8.39 0.23
N PHE A 181 0.59 7.67 1.32
CA PHE A 181 1.17 6.33 1.30
C PHE A 181 0.31 5.35 0.48
N MET A 182 -1.00 5.25 0.77
CA MET A 182 -1.88 4.34 0.03
C MET A 182 -2.02 4.73 -1.43
N GLN A 183 -2.11 6.03 -1.73
CA GLN A 183 -2.14 6.53 -3.10
C GLN A 183 -0.85 6.19 -3.86
N GLN A 184 0.31 6.30 -3.21
CA GLN A 184 1.59 5.89 -3.79
C GLN A 184 1.66 4.38 -4.03
N LEU A 185 1.13 3.56 -3.12
CA LEU A 185 1.04 2.11 -3.33
C LEU A 185 0.17 1.77 -4.55
N SER A 186 -1.05 2.32 -4.64
CA SER A 186 -1.94 2.03 -5.78
C SER A 186 -1.36 2.51 -7.11
N ALA A 187 -0.91 3.76 -7.17
CA ALA A 187 -0.36 4.34 -8.40
C ALA A 187 0.98 3.71 -8.80
N GLY A 188 1.85 3.43 -7.82
CA GLY A 188 3.13 2.75 -8.04
C GLY A 188 2.94 1.33 -8.55
N ALA A 189 1.98 0.59 -7.99
CA ALA A 189 1.65 -0.75 -8.44
C ALA A 189 1.13 -0.75 -9.89
N LEU A 190 0.24 0.18 -10.26
CA LEU A 190 -0.21 0.29 -11.65
C LEU A 190 0.95 0.55 -12.61
N ARG A 191 1.83 1.52 -12.27
CA ARG A 191 2.99 1.85 -13.11
C ARG A 191 3.95 0.69 -13.24
N LEU A 192 4.16 -0.06 -12.16
CA LEU A 192 4.99 -1.26 -12.18
C LEU A 192 4.40 -2.31 -13.13
N LEU A 193 3.09 -2.54 -13.09
CA LEU A 193 2.40 -3.46 -14.01
C LEU A 193 2.52 -2.99 -15.46
N ASP A 194 2.26 -1.70 -15.73
CA ASP A 194 2.36 -1.11 -17.07
C ASP A 194 3.78 -1.16 -17.63
N ALA A 195 4.79 -0.99 -16.78
CA ALA A 195 6.20 -0.96 -17.17
C ALA A 195 6.83 -2.36 -17.31
N ASN A 196 6.14 -3.42 -16.91
CA ASN A 196 6.67 -4.79 -16.91
C ASN A 196 5.66 -5.78 -17.49
N PRO A 197 5.24 -5.60 -18.75
CA PRO A 197 4.34 -6.55 -19.38
C PRO A 197 5.04 -7.90 -19.60
N PRO A 198 4.30 -9.03 -19.66
CA PRO A 198 4.91 -10.37 -19.75
C PRO A 198 5.80 -10.63 -20.97
N ASP A 199 5.69 -9.81 -22.02
CA ASP A 199 6.48 -9.86 -23.25
C ASP A 199 7.72 -8.95 -23.23
N ASP A 200 8.03 -8.31 -22.09
CA ASP A 200 9.20 -7.46 -21.93
C ASP A 200 10.47 -8.27 -21.60
N ASP A 201 11.33 -8.42 -22.61
CA ASP A 201 12.58 -9.16 -22.51
C ASP A 201 13.62 -8.54 -21.54
N ARG A 202 13.45 -7.27 -21.13
CA ARG A 202 14.46 -6.59 -20.30
C ARG A 202 14.64 -7.21 -18.92
N LEU A 203 13.63 -7.92 -18.43
CA LEU A 203 13.66 -8.60 -17.15
C LEU A 203 14.09 -10.06 -17.25
N PHE A 204 14.38 -10.57 -18.44
CA PHE A 204 14.70 -11.97 -18.65
C PHE A 204 16.18 -12.18 -18.98
N LYS A 205 16.73 -13.29 -18.50
CA LYS A 205 18.10 -13.73 -18.80
C LYS A 205 18.14 -15.18 -19.22
N PRO A 206 19.19 -15.62 -19.95
CA PRO A 206 19.35 -17.02 -20.30
C PRO A 206 19.46 -17.91 -19.04
N PRO A 207 18.97 -19.16 -19.08
CA PRO A 207 19.20 -20.13 -18.02
C PRO A 207 20.71 -20.35 -17.83
N ALA A 208 21.16 -20.49 -16.58
CA ALA A 208 22.58 -20.60 -16.24
C ALA A 208 23.33 -21.73 -16.99
N ASP A 209 22.63 -22.81 -17.37
CA ASP A 209 23.21 -23.98 -18.05
C ASP A 209 23.36 -23.84 -19.58
N SER A 210 22.91 -22.74 -20.18
CA SER A 210 23.02 -22.53 -21.64
C SER A 210 24.46 -22.28 -22.12
N SER A 211 25.38 -21.96 -21.21
CA SER A 211 26.81 -21.74 -21.50
C SER A 211 27.67 -23.02 -21.49
N ALA A 212 27.19 -24.13 -20.93
CA ALA A 212 27.96 -25.37 -20.79
C ALA A 212 27.90 -26.31 -22.01
N ARG A 213 27.01 -26.07 -22.98
CA ARG A 213 26.84 -26.94 -24.17
C ARG A 213 27.57 -26.48 -25.44
N ARG A 214 28.36 -25.41 -25.40
CA ARG A 214 29.26 -25.03 -26.52
C ARG A 214 30.70 -25.47 -26.23
N GLY A 215 30.97 -26.77 -26.31
CA GLY A 215 32.33 -27.26 -26.07
C GLY A 215 32.52 -28.77 -26.12
N ASN A 216 32.30 -29.38 -27.28
CA ASN A 216 33.25 -30.36 -27.82
C ASN A 216 32.85 -30.78 -29.25
N PRO A 217 33.61 -30.36 -30.28
CA PRO A 217 33.66 -31.10 -31.53
C PRO A 217 34.59 -32.30 -31.33
N ARG A 218 34.05 -33.51 -31.38
CA ARG A 218 34.78 -34.72 -31.76
C ARG A 218 33.89 -35.58 -32.64
#